data_AF-A0A3M6AJ10-F1
#
_entry.id   AF-A0A3M6AJ10-F1
#
_cell.length_a   1.000
_cell.length_b   1.000
_cell.length_c   1.000
_cell.angle_alpha   90.00
_cell.angle_beta   90.00
_cell.angle_gamma   90.00
#
_symmetry.space_group_name_H-M   'P 1'
#
loop_
_entity.id
_entity.type
_entity.pdbx_description
1 polymer ?
#
loop_
_entity_poly.entity_id
_entity_poly.type
_entity_poly.pdbx_seq_one_letter_code
_entity_poly.pdbx_strand_id
1 'polypeptide(L)' 'MEAGLLVLDAGGDFADGVIAYEGNWLGGETFVSFDKKAVTLLSVQGQSARLL' A
#
# COMPACT_ATOMS: atom_id res chain seq x y z
N MET A 1 7.83 5.09 -8.03
CA MET A 1 9.10 4.52 -7.52
C MET A 1 9.25 4.74 -6.02
N GLU A 2 9.11 5.98 -5.51
CA GLU A 2 9.27 6.30 -4.08
C GLU A 2 8.29 5.58 -3.15
N ALA A 3 7.00 5.48 -3.51
CA ALA A 3 6.01 4.79 -2.67
C ALA A 3 6.33 3.29 -2.44
N GLY A 4 6.83 2.60 -3.46
CA GLY A 4 7.29 1.22 -3.32
C GLY A 4 8.50 1.10 -2.39
N LEU A 5 9.44 2.04 -2.47
CA LEU A 5 10.62 2.05 -1.58
C LEU A 5 10.22 2.31 -0.13
N LEU A 6 9.27 3.21 0.14
CA LEU A 6 8.78 3.46 1.51
C LEU A 6 8.16 2.21 2.15
N VAL A 7 7.41 1.42 1.38
CA VAL A 7 6.86 0.16 1.88
C VAL A 7 7.96 -0.89 2.08
N LEU A 8 8.92 -0.98 1.15
CA LEU A 8 10.05 -1.89 1.27
C LEU A 8 10.92 -1.58 2.51
N ASP A 9 11.22 -0.30 2.75
CA ASP A 9 12.00 0.17 3.90
C ASP A 9 11.26 -0.07 5.23
N ALA A 10 9.92 -0.02 5.22
CA ALA A 10 9.08 -0.42 6.34
C ALA A 10 8.96 -1.96 6.50
N GLY A 11 9.67 -2.72 5.68
CA GLY A 11 9.74 -4.18 5.70
C GLY A 11 8.60 -4.88 4.96
N GLY A 12 7.81 -4.17 4.16
CA GLY A 12 6.74 -4.73 3.30
C GLY A 12 7.24 -5.18 1.93
N ASP A 13 6.30 -5.50 1.05
CA ASP A 13 6.61 -5.74 -0.36
C ASP A 13 6.62 -4.40 -1.12
N PHE A 14 7.66 -4.16 -1.90
CA PHE A 14 7.75 -3.02 -2.81
C PHE A 14 6.51 -2.93 -3.72
N ALA A 15 6.01 -4.08 -4.19
CA ALA A 15 4.87 -4.14 -5.09
C ALA A 15 3.60 -3.55 -4.46
N ASP A 16 3.35 -3.79 -3.17
CA ASP A 16 2.18 -3.25 -2.48
C ASP A 16 2.17 -1.72 -2.50
N GLY A 17 3.33 -1.09 -2.30
CA GLY A 17 3.47 0.37 -2.35
C GLY A 17 3.27 0.94 -3.77
N VAL A 18 3.74 0.23 -4.80
CA VAL A 18 3.50 0.63 -6.20
C VAL A 18 2.02 0.50 -6.55
N ILE A 19 1.39 -0.63 -6.22
CA ILE A 19 -0.02 -0.89 -6.52
C ILE A 19 -0.92 0.14 -5.82
N ALA A 20 -0.67 0.41 -4.53
CA ALA A 20 -1.46 1.39 -3.78
C ALA A 20 -1.32 2.81 -4.36
N TYR A 21 -0.09 3.21 -4.73
CA TYR A 21 0.16 4.50 -5.34
C TYR A 21 -0.49 4.64 -6.72
N GLU A 22 -0.31 3.65 -7.61
CA GLU A 22 -0.89 3.66 -8.95
C GLU A 22 -2.42 3.58 -8.90
N GLY A 23 -2.97 2.77 -8.00
CA GLY A 23 -4.41 2.70 -7.74
C GLY A 23 -4.97 4.07 -7.36
N ASN A 24 -4.34 4.76 -6.41
CA ASN A 24 -4.74 6.11 -6.01
C ASN A 24 -4.60 7.13 -7.14
N TRP A 25 -3.51 7.07 -7.93
CA TRP A 25 -3.32 7.93 -9.10
C TRP A 25 -4.41 7.73 -10.17
N LEU A 26 -4.90 6.51 -10.34
CA LEU A 26 -5.99 6.17 -11.26
C LEU A 26 -7.39 6.44 -10.69
N GLY A 27 -7.49 7.00 -9.48
CA GLY A 27 -8.76 7.35 -8.82
C GLY A 27 -9.34 6.28 -7.91
N GLY A 28 -8.58 5.23 -7.57
CA GLY A 28 -8.95 4.24 -6.56
C GLY A 28 -8.85 4.83 -5.14
N GLU A 29 -9.88 4.64 -4.33
CA GLU A 29 -9.97 5.28 -3.01
C GLU A 29 -9.41 4.43 -1.86
N THR A 30 -9.34 3.11 -2.04
CA THR A 30 -8.92 2.19 -0.98
C THR A 30 -8.09 1.05 -1.56
N PHE A 31 -6.91 0.83 -0.99
CA PHE A 31 -6.12 -0.36 -1.26
C PHE A 31 -6.74 -1.55 -0.54
N VAL A 32 -7.09 -2.61 -1.28
CA VAL A 32 -7.75 -3.79 -0.73
C VAL A 32 -6.88 -5.01 -0.99
N SER A 33 -6.56 -5.77 0.07
CA SER A 33 -5.71 -6.96 -0.03
C SER A 33 -6.09 -8.02 1.01
N PHE A 34 -5.73 -9.27 0.76
CA PHE A 34 -5.77 -10.36 1.74
C PHE A 34 -4.50 -10.42 2.60
N ASP A 35 -3.47 -9.66 2.24
CA ASP A 35 -2.24 -9.56 3.01
C ASP A 35 -2.41 -8.55 4.15
N LYS A 36 -2.49 -9.06 5.38
CA LYS A 36 -2.59 -8.27 6.61
C LYS A 36 -1.40 -7.32 6.81
N LYS A 37 -0.19 -7.74 6.41
CA LYS A 37 1.02 -6.94 6.58
C LYS A 37 0.99 -5.75 5.62
N ALA A 38 0.65 -5.98 4.35
CA ALA A 38 0.49 -4.91 3.36
C ALA A 38 -0.52 -3.84 3.83
N VAL A 39 -1.70 -4.29 4.25
CA VAL A 39 -2.76 -3.41 4.76
C VAL A 39 -2.28 -2.62 5.99
N THR A 40 -1.58 -3.28 6.92
CA THR A 40 -1.08 -2.62 8.13
C THR A 40 -0.05 -1.54 7.80
N LEU A 41 0.93 -1.85 6.94
CA LEU A 41 1.99 -0.91 6.59
C LEU A 41 1.44 0.31 5.84
N LEU A 42 0.56 0.10 4.87
CA LEU A 42 -0.07 1.19 4.12
C LEU A 42 -0.98 2.04 5.02
N SER A 43 -1.70 1.42 5.95
CA SER A 43 -2.53 2.14 6.94
C SER A 43 -1.69 3.03 7.86
N VAL A 44 -0.54 2.54 8.34
CA VAL A 44 0.40 3.32 9.18
C VAL A 44 1.00 4.50 8.41
N GLN A 45 1.16 4.36 7.09
CA GLN A 45 1.60 5.44 6.20
C GLN A 45 0.47 6.43 5.84
N GLY A 46 -0.72 6.28 6.43
CA GLY A 46 -1.86 7.18 6.24
C GLY A 46 -2.68 6.90 4.97
N GLN A 47 -2.45 5.78 4.29
CA GLN A 47 -3.27 5.38 3.15
C GLN A 47 -4.53 4.64 3.60
N SER A 48 -5.64 4.87 2.90
CA SER A 48 -6.86 4.09 3.07
C SER A 48 -6.61 2.66 2.57
N ALA A 49 -6.49 1.71 3.51
CA ALA A 49 -6.29 0.30 3.21
C ALA A 49 -7.26 -0.61 3.99
N ARG A 50 -7.68 -1.73 3.39
CA ARG A 50 -8.64 -2.66 3.99
C ARG A 50 -8.24 -4.12 3.76
N LEU A 51 -8.29 -4.91 4.83
CA LEU A 51 -8.15 -6.37 4.79
C LEU A 51 -9.46 -7.03 4.33
N LEU A 52 -9.38 -7.95 3.39
CA LEU A 52 -10.48 -8.85 2.99
C LEU A 52 -10.48 -10.17 3.77
#